data_AF-A0A3D2FXF8-F1
#
_entry.id   AF-A0A3D2FXF8-F1
#
_cell.length_a   1.000
_cell.length_b   1.000
_cell.length_c   1.000
_cell.angle_alpha   90.00
_cell.angle_beta   90.00
_cell.angle_gamma   90.00
#
_symmetry.space_group_name_H-M   'P 1'
#
loop_
_entity.id
_entity.type
_entity.pdbx_description
1 polymer ?
#
loop_
_entity_poly.entity_id
_entity_poly.type
_entity_poly.pdbx_seq_one_letter_code
_entity_poly.pdbx_strand_id
1 'polypeptide(L)'
;QGLRLEVIGDANDYVGKGLSGGTIIVRPSASAAFVAHENTIIGNTVLYGATSGQMFAAGQAGERLCVRNSGATAVVEGAGTNAC
;
A
#
# COMPACT_ATOMS: atom_id res chain seq x y z
N GLN A 1 3.71 -3.79 19.28
CA GLN A 1 4.74 -4.55 18.53
C GLN A 1 3.99 -5.53 17.65
N GLY A 2 4.10 -5.34 16.34
CA GLY A 2 2.99 -5.60 15.42
C GLY A 2 3.20 -6.73 14.42
N LEU A 3 2.07 -7.18 13.86
CA LEU A 3 1.97 -8.09 12.74
C LEU A 3 2.74 -7.56 11.53
N ARG A 4 3.51 -8.43 10.87
CA ARG A 4 4.16 -8.17 9.59
C ARG A 4 3.54 -9.06 8.52
N LEU A 5 3.03 -8.44 7.45
CA LEU A 5 2.47 -9.14 6.29
C LEU A 5 3.31 -8.83 5.06
N GLU A 6 3.78 -9.86 4.37
CA GLU A 6 4.44 -9.73 3.07
C GLU A 6 3.60 -10.44 2.02
N VAL A 7 3.19 -9.70 1.00
CA VAL A 7 2.44 -10.18 -0.15
C VAL A 7 3.35 -10.14 -1.37
N ILE A 8 3.59 -11.32 -1.95
CA ILE A 8 4.31 -11.48 -3.21
C ILE A 8 3.24 -11.64 -4.30
N GLY A 9 3.12 -10.65 -5.18
CA GLY A 9 2.02 -10.51 -6.14
C GLY A 9 1.45 -9.10 -6.08
N ASP A 10 0.13 -9.00 -6.10
CA ASP A 10 -0.64 -7.77 -6.00
C ASP A 10 -1.74 -7.88 -4.92
N ALA A 11 -2.39 -6.76 -4.62
CA ALA A 11 -3.54 -6.72 -3.73
C ALA A 11 -4.62 -5.77 -4.26
N ASN A 12 -5.87 -6.07 -3.93
CA ASN A 12 -7.03 -5.25 -4.29
C ASN A 12 -7.18 -4.05 -3.34
N ASP A 13 -8.38 -3.47 -3.26
CA ASP A 13 -8.69 -2.30 -2.45
C ASP A 13 -8.44 -2.49 -0.94
N TYR A 14 -8.33 -1.36 -0.22
CA TYR A 14 -8.30 -1.30 1.25
C TYR A 14 -7.11 -1.95 1.93
N VAL A 15 -5.99 -2.11 1.23
CA VAL A 15 -4.74 -2.56 1.87
C VAL A 15 -4.42 -1.66 3.06
N GLY A 16 -4.26 -2.25 4.24
CA GLY A 16 -3.99 -1.52 5.48
C GLY A 16 -5.13 -0.62 5.97
N LYS A 17 -6.39 -0.86 5.60
CA LYS A 17 -7.54 -0.17 6.20
C LYS A 17 -7.47 -0.26 7.73
N GLY A 18 -7.50 0.90 8.40
CA GLY A 18 -7.40 0.99 9.85
C GLY A 18 -6.07 0.47 10.42
N LEU A 19 -4.96 0.54 9.65
CA LEU A 19 -3.66 0.10 10.14
C LEU A 19 -3.32 0.80 11.47
N SER A 20 -2.97 -0.01 12.48
CA SER A 20 -2.77 0.42 13.85
C SER A 20 -1.51 -0.24 14.46
N GLY A 21 -0.37 -0.02 13.81
CA GLY A 21 0.96 -0.34 14.34
C GLY A 21 1.65 -1.58 13.74
N GLY A 22 1.06 -2.18 12.71
CA GLY A 22 1.67 -3.28 11.94
C GLY A 22 2.51 -2.79 10.75
N THR A 23 3.13 -3.74 10.05
CA THR A 23 3.86 -3.49 8.79
C THR A 23 3.27 -4.33 7.66
N ILE A 24 2.94 -3.70 6.53
CA ILE A 24 2.46 -4.37 5.32
C ILE A 24 3.44 -4.10 4.18
N ILE A 25 3.84 -5.15 3.47
CA ILE A 25 4.72 -5.07 2.31
C ILE A 25 4.04 -5.77 1.14
N VAL A 26 3.93 -5.08 0.00
CA VAL A 26 3.41 -5.64 -1.25
C VAL A 26 4.46 -5.43 -2.33
N ARG A 27 4.86 -6.52 -3.00
CA ARG A 27 5.83 -6.44 -4.10
C ARG A 27 5.52 -7.49 -5.16
N PRO A 28 5.89 -7.26 -6.43
CA PRO A 28 5.76 -8.28 -7.45
C PRO A 28 6.59 -9.52 -7.12
N SER A 29 6.28 -10.63 -7.81
CA SER A 29 7.19 -11.78 -7.84
C SER A 29 8.56 -11.35 -8.38
N ALA A 30 9.62 -11.98 -7.89
CA ALA A 30 10.97 -11.79 -8.44
C ALA A 30 11.06 -12.21 -9.92
N SER A 31 10.11 -13.01 -10.41
CA SER A 31 9.99 -13.42 -11.81
C SER A 31 9.15 -12.46 -12.68
N ALA A 32 8.65 -11.36 -12.13
CA ALA A 32 7.89 -10.39 -12.89
C ALA A 32 8.78 -9.72 -13.95
N ALA A 33 8.32 -9.68 -15.20
CA ALA A 33 9.06 -9.11 -16.33
C ALA A 33 8.72 -7.64 -16.62
N PHE A 34 7.76 -7.06 -15.89
CA PHE A 34 7.33 -5.67 -16.03
C PHE A 34 8.06 -4.75 -15.05
N VAL A 35 8.08 -3.45 -15.35
CA VAL A 35 8.67 -2.41 -14.50
C VAL A 35 7.68 -2.04 -13.38
N ALA A 36 8.06 -2.30 -12.12
CA ALA A 36 7.16 -2.18 -10.96
C ALA A 36 6.48 -0.79 -10.85
N HIS A 37 7.26 0.30 -10.91
CA HIS A 37 6.73 1.66 -10.73
C HIS A 37 5.80 2.15 -11.86
N GLU A 38 5.76 1.45 -12.99
CA GLU A 38 4.86 1.74 -14.11
C GLU A 38 3.54 0.94 -14.03
N ASN A 39 3.39 0.06 -13.03
CA ASN A 39 2.26 -0.87 -12.93
C ASN A 39 1.55 -0.74 -11.58
N THR A 40 0.22 -0.91 -11.60
CA THR A 40 -0.61 -0.95 -10.39
C THR A 40 -0.36 -2.23 -9.60
N ILE A 41 -0.16 -2.09 -8.28
CA ILE A 41 0.07 -3.23 -7.38
C ILE A 41 -0.90 -3.28 -6.19
N ILE A 42 -1.49 -2.14 -5.83
CA ILE A 42 -2.50 -2.04 -4.77
C ILE A 42 -3.69 -1.23 -5.27
N GLY A 43 -4.89 -1.60 -4.83
CA GLY A 43 -6.13 -0.94 -5.22
C GLY A 43 -6.35 0.43 -4.59
N ASN A 44 -7.62 0.78 -4.40
CA ASN A 44 -8.09 2.07 -3.95
C ASN A 44 -8.23 2.14 -2.43
N THR A 45 -8.34 3.37 -1.91
CA THR A 45 -8.66 3.67 -0.50
C THR A 45 -7.72 2.96 0.50
N VAL A 46 -6.46 2.85 0.09
CA VAL A 46 -5.38 2.23 0.86
C VAL A 46 -5.11 3.08 2.10
N LEU A 47 -4.84 2.43 3.24
CA LEU A 47 -4.60 3.07 4.55
C LEU A 47 -5.76 3.94 5.04
N TYR A 48 -6.99 3.63 4.63
CA TYR A 48 -8.17 4.36 5.11
C TYR A 48 -8.23 4.41 6.64
N GLY A 49 -8.16 5.61 7.21
CA GLY A 49 -8.28 5.82 8.65
C GLY A 49 -7.17 5.16 9.48
N ALA A 50 -6.01 4.88 8.89
CA ALA A 50 -4.88 4.32 9.62
C ALA A 50 -4.39 5.29 10.73
N THR A 51 -3.97 4.79 11.88
CA THR A 51 -3.56 5.60 13.04
C THR A 51 -2.09 5.41 13.42
N SER A 52 -1.49 4.30 13.02
CA SER A 52 -0.06 4.01 13.20
C SER A 52 0.36 2.83 12.33
N GLY A 53 1.66 2.63 12.13
CA GLY A 53 2.21 1.49 11.36
C GLY A 53 2.85 1.92 10.05
N GLN A 54 3.32 0.93 9.28
CA GLN A 54 4.10 1.15 8.06
C GLN A 54 3.56 0.33 6.89
N MET A 55 3.59 0.91 5.70
CA MET A 55 3.24 0.24 4.46
C MET A 55 4.29 0.51 3.38
N PHE A 56 4.68 -0.53 2.66
CA PHE A 56 5.61 -0.44 1.53
C PHE A 56 5.01 -1.18 0.33
N ALA A 57 4.86 -0.49 -0.81
CA ALA A 57 4.36 -1.09 -2.04
C ALA A 57 5.29 -0.78 -3.21
N ALA A 58 5.85 -1.82 -3.84
CA ALA A 58 6.69 -1.72 -5.03
C ALA A 58 5.81 -1.66 -6.29
N GLY A 59 5.15 -0.52 -6.48
CA GLY A 59 4.29 -0.23 -7.63
C GLY A 59 3.31 0.91 -7.33
N GLN A 60 2.37 1.14 -8.25
CA GLN A 60 1.39 2.21 -8.14
C GLN A 60 0.19 1.80 -7.29
N ALA A 61 -0.34 2.76 -6.53
CA ALA A 61 -1.62 2.67 -5.85
C ALA A 61 -2.75 3.25 -6.71
N GLY A 62 -3.96 2.75 -6.49
CA GLY A 62 -5.18 3.33 -7.05
C GLY A 62 -5.55 4.70 -6.48
N GLU A 63 -6.83 5.06 -6.56
CA GLU A 63 -7.36 6.32 -6.06
C GLU A 63 -7.40 6.37 -4.52
N ARG A 64 -7.42 7.58 -3.96
CA ARG A 64 -7.66 7.82 -2.52
C ARG A 64 -6.67 7.11 -1.60
N LEU A 65 -5.41 6.96 -2.04
CA LEU A 65 -4.32 6.51 -1.20
C LEU A 65 -4.21 7.41 0.04
N CYS A 66 -4.11 6.79 1.22
CA CYS A 66 -3.97 7.47 2.51
C CYS A 66 -5.15 8.37 2.91
N VAL A 67 -6.34 8.15 2.34
CA VAL A 67 -7.53 8.92 2.73
C VAL A 67 -7.80 8.79 4.23
N ARG A 68 -7.82 9.92 4.93
CA ARG A 68 -7.95 10.00 6.41
C ARG A 68 -6.84 9.29 7.20
N ASN A 69 -5.65 9.09 6.63
CA ASN A 69 -4.50 8.62 7.39
C ASN A 69 -4.16 9.61 8.52
N SER A 70 -4.06 9.09 9.75
CA SER A 70 -3.87 9.83 10.99
C SER A 70 -2.61 9.38 11.76
N GLY A 71 -1.72 8.63 11.13
CA GLY A 71 -0.41 8.31 11.75
C GLY A 71 0.35 7.11 11.18
N ALA A 72 -0.12 6.47 10.10
CA ALA A 72 0.67 5.47 9.39
C ALA A 72 1.65 6.12 8.40
N THR A 73 2.78 5.47 8.15
CA THR A 73 3.76 5.88 7.14
C THR A 73 3.67 4.94 5.94
N ALA A 74 3.70 5.49 4.73
CA ALA A 74 3.63 4.71 3.50
C ALA A 74 4.73 5.11 2.52
N VAL A 75 5.29 4.13 1.81
CA VAL A 75 6.09 4.34 0.60
C VAL A 75 5.44 3.57 -0.54
N VAL A 76 5.13 4.28 -1.62
CA VAL A 76 4.57 3.75 -2.86
C VAL A 76 5.30 4.37 -4.04
N GLU A 77 5.26 3.73 -5.20
CA GLU A 77 5.97 4.20 -6.41
C GLU A 77 5.09 5.03 -7.34
N GLY A 78 3.80 5.17 -7.02
CA GLY A 78 2.85 6.04 -7.70
C GLY A 78 1.49 6.01 -7.00
N ALA A 79 0.62 6.96 -7.30
CA ALA A 79 -0.73 7.02 -6.76
C ALA A 79 -1.71 7.60 -7.78
N GLY A 80 -2.95 7.14 -7.73
CA GLY A 80 -4.05 7.70 -8.50
C GLY A 80 -4.55 9.04 -7.97
N THR A 81 -5.75 9.44 -8.40
CA THR A 81 -6.36 10.72 -8.01
C THR A 81 -6.72 10.76 -6.52
N ASN A 82 -6.81 11.97 -5.97
CA ASN A 82 -7.22 12.23 -4.58
C ASN A 82 -6.33 11.55 -3.53
N ALA A 83 -5.03 11.45 -3.81
CA ALA A 83 -4.07 10.98 -2.81
C ALA A 83 -3.93 12.01 -1.68
N CYS A 84 -3.89 11.50 -0.44
CA CYS A 84 -3.79 12.24 0.82
C CYS A 84 -5.01 13.13 1.14
#